data_AF-A0A970MSY2-F1
#
_entry.id   AF-A0A970MSY2-F1
#
_cell.length_a   1.000
_cell.length_b   1.000
_cell.length_c   1.000
_cell.angle_alpha   90.00
_cell.angle_beta   90.00
_cell.angle_gamma   90.00
#
_symmetry.space_group_name_H-M   'P 1'
#
loop_
_entity.id
_entity.type
_entity.pdbx_description
1 polymer ?
#
loop_
_entity_poly.entity_id
_entity_poly.type
_entity_poly.pdbx_seq_one_letter_code
_entity_poly.pdbx_strand_id
1 'polypeptide(L)'
;MRISIKNLLFQPLAFHLVASGEGLHLSARECREILAERISEEIQRAVARGHVSLSESTQPDPLVETAAGEHIVDPLDEVGPQARQRKRRER
;
A
#
# COMPACT_ATOMS: atom_id res chain seq x y z
N MET A 1 -7.51 -8.51 18.92
CA MET A 1 -7.45 -9.71 18.04
C MET A 1 -6.98 -9.28 16.64
N ARG A 2 -6.05 -10.02 16.01
CA ARG A 2 -5.57 -9.73 14.65
C ARG A 2 -6.21 -10.68 13.64
N ILE A 3 -6.53 -10.15 12.47
CA ILE A 3 -7.12 -10.89 11.35
C ILE A 3 -6.28 -10.62 10.11
N SER A 4 -5.94 -11.68 9.40
CA SER A 4 -5.36 -11.63 8.07
C SER A 4 -6.45 -11.47 7.03
N ILE A 5 -6.32 -10.49 6.15
CA ILE A 5 -7.16 -10.27 4.97
C ILE A 5 -6.34 -10.53 3.70
N LYS A 6 -6.81 -11.45 2.86
CA LYS A 6 -6.18 -11.84 1.60
C LYS A 6 -7.04 -11.44 0.41
N ASN A 7 -6.45 -10.73 -0.56
CA ASN A 7 -7.07 -10.48 -1.85
C ASN A 7 -7.13 -11.77 -2.68
N LEU A 8 -8.31 -12.14 -3.16
CA LEU A 8 -8.53 -13.31 -4.00
C LEU A 8 -8.64 -12.96 -5.49
N LEU A 9 -8.51 -11.69 -5.84
CA LEU A 9 -8.54 -11.20 -7.21
C LEU A 9 -7.13 -10.83 -7.68
N PHE A 10 -6.96 -10.79 -9.01
CA PHE A 10 -5.75 -10.30 -9.67
C PHE A 10 -5.79 -8.79 -9.95
N GLN A 11 -6.78 -8.09 -9.39
CA GLN A 11 -6.90 -6.64 -9.45
C GLN A 11 -6.66 -6.04 -8.06
N PRO A 12 -6.16 -4.79 -7.98
CA PRO A 12 -6.04 -4.10 -6.71
C PRO A 12 -7.43 -3.85 -6.10
N LEU A 13 -7.49 -3.95 -4.78
CA LEU A 13 -8.69 -3.66 -3.99
C LEU A 13 -8.37 -2.56 -2.98
N ALA A 14 -9.35 -1.70 -2.72
CA ALA A 14 -9.28 -0.68 -1.70
C ALA A 14 -10.52 -0.80 -0.82
N PHE A 15 -10.33 -0.68 0.49
CA PHE A 15 -11.40 -0.76 1.48
C PHE A 15 -11.26 0.35 2.51
N HIS A 16 -12.37 0.80 3.08
CA HIS A 16 -12.34 1.72 4.22
C HIS A 16 -12.27 0.94 5.53
N LEU A 17 -11.45 1.39 6.47
CA LEU A 17 -11.39 0.82 7.83
C LEU A 17 -12.34 1.56 8.77
N VAL A 18 -12.95 0.82 9.71
CA VAL A 18 -13.80 1.42 10.75
C VAL A 18 -12.92 2.23 11.70
N ALA A 19 -13.25 3.51 11.87
CA ALA A 19 -12.69 4.45 12.85
C ALA A 19 -11.41 5.26 12.53
N SER A 20 -10.64 4.97 11.47
CA SER A 20 -9.39 5.73 11.23
C SER A 20 -9.41 6.70 10.04
N GLY A 21 -10.47 6.69 9.21
CA GLY A 21 -10.43 7.38 7.91
C GLY A 21 -9.32 6.83 6.98
N GLU A 22 -8.70 5.73 7.39
CA GLU A 22 -7.57 5.08 6.74
C GLU A 22 -8.12 4.06 5.73
N GLY A 23 -7.60 4.14 4.51
CA GLY A 23 -7.87 3.17 3.46
C GLY A 23 -6.93 1.99 3.57
N LEU A 24 -7.47 0.78 3.49
CA LEU A 24 -6.70 -0.44 3.27
C LEU A 24 -6.59 -0.68 1.77
N HIS A 25 -5.38 -0.53 1.24
CA HIS A 25 -5.06 -0.95 -0.13
C HIS A 25 -4.48 -2.37 -0.11
N LEU A 26 -5.00 -3.24 -0.96
CA LEU A 26 -4.51 -4.58 -1.21
C LEU A 26 -4.19 -4.73 -2.70
N SER A 27 -2.93 -4.96 -3.00
CA SER A 27 -2.45 -5.32 -4.34
C SER A 27 -3.04 -6.66 -4.78
N ALA A 28 -2.86 -6.99 -6.06
CA ALA A 28 -3.30 -8.29 -6.60
C ALA A 28 -2.74 -9.43 -5.74
N ARG A 29 -3.61 -10.30 -5.23
CA ARG A 29 -3.25 -11.45 -4.38
C ARG A 29 -2.52 -11.14 -3.05
N GLU A 30 -2.44 -9.86 -2.64
CA GLU A 30 -1.78 -9.45 -1.39
C GLU A 30 -2.52 -9.98 -0.14
N CYS A 31 -1.77 -10.21 0.93
CA CYS A 31 -2.30 -10.52 2.26
C CYS A 31 -1.79 -9.48 3.26
N ARG A 32 -2.68 -8.92 4.09
CA ARG A 32 -2.32 -7.98 5.16
C ARG A 32 -2.96 -8.36 6.48
N GLU A 33 -2.32 -8.00 7.58
CA GLU A 33 -2.91 -8.09 8.91
C GLU A 33 -3.56 -6.77 9.32
N ILE A 34 -4.77 -6.86 9.84
CA ILE A 34 -5.48 -5.74 10.47
C ILE A 34 -6.05 -6.16 11.82
N LEU A 35 -6.40 -5.18 12.64
CA LEU A 35 -7.16 -5.43 13.86
C LEU A 35 -8.60 -5.83 13.50
N ALA A 36 -9.16 -6.80 14.22
CA ALA A 36 -10.54 -7.25 14.02
C ALA A 36 -11.56 -6.10 14.14
N GLU A 37 -11.30 -5.16 15.05
CA GLU A 37 -12.12 -3.96 15.28
C GLU A 37 -12.14 -2.98 14.10
N ARG A 38 -11.17 -3.07 13.18
CA ARG A 38 -11.08 -2.20 11.99
C ARG A 38 -11.84 -2.73 10.78
N ILE A 39 -12.42 -3.93 10.86
CA ILE A 39 -13.19 -4.53 9.77
C ILE A 39 -14.48 -3.74 9.54
N SER A 40 -14.64 -3.22 8.32
CA SER A 40 -15.86 -2.51 7.90
C SER A 40 -16.88 -3.42 7.24
N GLU A 41 -18.11 -2.93 7.14
CA GLU A 41 -19.19 -3.56 6.37
C GLU A 41 -18.82 -3.75 4.89
N GLU A 42 -17.94 -2.89 4.36
CA GLU A 42 -17.40 -3.04 3.01
C GLU A 42 -16.57 -4.32 2.88
N ILE A 43 -15.67 -4.55 3.82
CA ILE A 43 -14.84 -5.76 3.88
C ILE A 43 -15.72 -7.01 4.06
N GLN A 44 -16.71 -6.96 4.95
CA GLN A 44 -17.63 -8.10 5.14
C GLN A 44 -18.40 -8.44 3.85
N ARG A 45 -18.87 -7.43 3.11
CA ARG A 45 -19.50 -7.65 1.80
C ARG A 45 -18.53 -8.23 0.78
N ALA A 46 -17.27 -7.82 0.80
CA ALA A 46 -16.24 -8.37 -0.09
C ALA A 46 -15.95 -9.85 0.22
N VAL A 47 -15.99 -10.26 1.49
CA VAL A 47 -15.90 -11.67 1.90
C VAL A 47 -17.08 -12.47 1.37
N ALA A 48 -18.31 -11.98 1.56
CA ALA A 48 -19.52 -12.65 1.08
C ALA A 48 -19.53 -12.81 -0.46
N ARG A 49 -18.86 -11.91 -1.18
CA ARG A 49 -18.68 -11.97 -2.64
C ARG A 49 -17.50 -12.82 -3.10
N GLY A 50 -16.67 -13.32 -2.17
CA GLY A 50 -15.47 -14.09 -2.49
C GLY A 50 -14.34 -13.26 -3.08
N HIS A 51 -14.32 -11.94 -2.88
CA HIS A 51 -13.22 -11.07 -3.32
C HIS A 51 -12.02 -11.13 -2.37
N VAL A 52 -12.28 -11.36 -1.09
CA VAL A 52 -11.26 -11.45 -0.04
C VAL A 52 -11.55 -12.60 0.91
N SER A 53 -10.50 -13.13 1.53
CA SER A 53 -10.59 -14.14 2.60
C SER A 53 -10.10 -13.57 3.92
N LEU A 54 -10.82 -13.84 5.01
CA LEU A 54 -10.41 -13.48 6.37
C LEU A 54 -9.95 -14.72 7.12
N SER A 55 -8.88 -14.60 7.91
CA SER A 55 -8.38 -15.68 8.77
C SER A 55 -7.90 -15.11 10.08
N GLU A 56 -8.19 -15.78 11.19
CA GLU A 56 -7.70 -15.37 12.51
C GLU A 56 -6.17 -15.58 12.56
N SER A 57 -5.42 -14.49 12.73
CA SER A 57 -3.97 -14.57 12.86
C SER A 57 -3.63 -15.03 14.27
N THR A 58 -3.38 -16.33 14.47
CA THR A 58 -2.95 -16.87 15.77
C THR A 58 -1.43 -16.89 15.97
N GLN A 59 -0.63 -16.47 14.99
CA GLN A 59 0.82 -16.60 15.03
C GLN A 59 1.52 -15.25 14.82
N PRO A 60 2.50 -14.88 15.68
CA PRO A 60 3.48 -13.87 15.34
C PRO A 60 4.44 -14.49 14.34
N ASP A 61 4.76 -13.81 13.24
CA ASP A 61 6.14 -13.45 12.91
C ASP A 61 6.27 -12.81 11.51
N PRO A 62 7.33 -12.00 11.31
CA PRO A 62 7.44 -11.03 10.24
C PRO A 62 8.01 -11.67 8.98
N LEU A 63 7.33 -11.47 7.87
CA LEU A 63 7.97 -11.28 6.58
C LEU A 63 7.16 -10.22 5.85
N VAL A 64 7.50 -8.97 6.17
CA VAL A 64 7.36 -7.88 5.20
C VAL A 64 8.34 -8.22 4.07
N GLU A 65 7.93 -9.11 3.16
CA GLU A 65 8.47 -9.12 1.80
C GLU A 65 7.87 -7.90 1.11
N THR A 66 8.53 -6.76 1.29
CA THR A 66 8.52 -5.69 0.31
C THR A 66 8.92 -6.27 -1.05
N ALA A 67 7.98 -6.40 -1.98
CA ALA A 67 8.27 -6.37 -3.42
C ALA A 67 6.97 -6.32 -4.26
N ALA A 68 6.55 -5.11 -4.63
CA ALA A 68 6.20 -4.74 -6.03
C ALA A 68 5.66 -3.31 -6.09
N GLY A 69 6.52 -2.37 -5.75
CA GLY A 69 6.35 -0.94 -5.96
C GLY A 69 7.67 -0.19 -5.80
N GLU A 70 8.80 -0.88 -6.00
CA GLU A 70 10.09 -0.24 -6.13
C GLU A 70 10.13 0.36 -7.54
N HIS A 71 9.68 1.61 -7.66
CA HIS A 71 10.09 2.43 -8.77
C HIS A 71 11.55 2.81 -8.49
N ILE A 72 12.45 1.89 -8.88
CA ILE A 72 13.87 2.14 -9.02
C ILE A 72 13.98 3.29 -10.03
N VAL A 73 14.11 4.51 -9.54
CA VAL A 73 14.72 5.57 -10.35
C VAL A 73 16.21 5.32 -10.28
N ASP A 74 16.69 4.51 -11.22
CA ASP A 74 18.13 4.34 -11.42
C ASP A 74 18.74 5.73 -11.68
N PRO A 75 19.77 6.13 -10.93
CA PRO A 75 20.46 7.39 -11.14
C PRO A 75 21.59 7.15 -12.15
N LEU A 76 21.60 7.87 -13.27
CA LEU A 76 22.82 8.43 -13.88
C LEU A 76 22.46 9.29 -15.10
N ASP A 77 22.90 10.54 -14.99
CA ASP A 77 23.25 11.47 -16.06
C ASP A 77 22.22 11.76 -17.16
N GLU A 78 21.56 12.92 -17.08
CA GLU A 78 21.97 14.00 -17.98
C GLU A 78 21.76 15.39 -17.36
N VAL A 79 22.80 16.17 -17.57
CA VAL A 79 23.10 17.49 -17.03
C VAL A 79 22.34 18.57 -17.80
N GLY A 80 21.55 19.37 -17.06
CA GLY A 80 21.50 20.83 -17.23
C GLY A 80 20.35 21.44 -18.05
N PRO A 81 20.22 22.79 -18.06
CA PRO A 81 21.01 23.75 -17.29
C PRO A 81 20.20 24.56 -16.26
N GLN A 82 20.93 24.97 -15.22
CA GLN A 82 20.55 25.99 -14.25
C GLN A 82 20.20 27.31 -14.95
N ALA A 83 18.98 27.79 -14.75
CA ALA A 83 18.65 29.17 -15.04
C ALA A 83 18.97 30.05 -13.81
N ARG A 84 19.98 30.90 -14.00
CA ARG A 84 20.20 32.22 -13.37
C ARG A 84 20.99 32.24 -12.05
N GLN A 85 22.29 31.99 -12.18
CA GLN A 85 23.25 32.78 -11.39
C GLN A 85 23.67 34.06 -12.12
N ARG A 86 23.50 35.15 -11.39
CA ARG A 86 24.11 36.47 -11.57
C ARG A 86 25.63 36.36 -11.79
N LYS A 87 26.17 37.25 -12.63
CA LYS A 87 27.50 37.91 -12.53
C LYS A 87 27.67 38.74 -13.83
N ARG A 88 28.28 39.92 -13.88
CA ARG A 88 29.17 40.64 -12.95
C ARG A 88 29.26 42.11 -13.44
N ARG A 89 29.73 42.99 -12.55
CA ARG A 89 30.08 44.41 -12.76
C ARG A 89 30.97 44.68 -13.99
N GLU A 90 30.84 45.85 -14.62
CA GLU A 90 31.73 47.03 -14.46
C GLU A 90 31.79 47.89 -15.74
N ARG A 91 31.44 49.18 -15.61
CA ARG A 91 32.10 50.34 -16.23
C ARG A 91 31.68 51.60 -15.52
#